data_AF-A0A917JPP3-F1
#
_entry.id   AF-A0A917JPP3-F1
#
_cell.length_a   1.000
_cell.length_b   1.000
_cell.length_c   1.000
_cell.angle_alpha   90.00
_cell.angle_beta   90.00
_cell.angle_gamma   90.00
#
_symmetry.space_group_name_H-M   'P 1'
#
loop_
_entity.id
_entity.type
_entity.pdbx_description
1 polymer ?
#
loop_
_entity_poly.entity_id
_entity_poly.type
_entity_poly.pdbx_seq_one_letter_code
_entity_poly.pdbx_strand_id
1 'polypeptide(L)'
;MILHRKMTRALSIVPLEDSFSKSAFAGNIFVSKQTKTDCWGILEHPSQAIIKRYSYDESHVTKGFFMGNKSINLTSCPSAYSFSEYVVALNKKLLEHTISNSVKWAFTKLELYKPPIIGNFELRLINNLGVKLTKSAIYVDDVFYGYIYFSDFSKASQ
;
A
#
# COMPACT_ATOMS: atom_id res chain seq x y z
N MET A 1 8.10 -8.54 -18.72
CA MET A 1 9.09 -8.09 -17.71
C MET A 1 8.67 -6.71 -17.23
N ILE A 2 8.07 -6.60 -16.04
CA ILE A 2 7.67 -5.30 -15.48
C ILE A 2 8.90 -4.74 -14.77
N LEU A 3 9.51 -3.72 -15.35
CA LEU A 3 10.63 -3.02 -14.74
C LEU A 3 10.08 -2.09 -13.65
N HIS A 4 10.15 -2.51 -12.40
CA HIS A 4 9.84 -1.62 -11.28
C HIS A 4 10.95 -0.58 -11.15
N ARG A 5 10.70 0.67 -11.56
CA ARG A 5 11.63 1.79 -11.37
C ARG A 5 11.48 2.34 -9.96
N LYS A 6 12.52 2.18 -9.14
CA LYS A 6 12.60 2.85 -7.83
C LYS A 6 12.93 4.32 -8.03
N MET A 7 12.00 5.21 -7.67
CA MET A 7 12.26 6.65 -7.61
C MET A 7 13.03 6.97 -6.33
N THR A 8 14.10 7.76 -6.45
CA THR A 8 15.01 8.05 -5.32
C THR A 8 15.34 9.54 -5.19
N ARG A 9 14.57 10.40 -5.87
CA ARG A 9 14.71 11.85 -5.83
C ARG A 9 13.38 12.51 -5.45
N ALA A 10 13.42 13.81 -5.22
CA ALA A 10 12.20 14.57 -4.96
C ALA A 10 11.24 14.50 -6.14
N LEU A 11 9.94 14.45 -5.84
CA LEU A 11 8.88 14.35 -6.85
C LEU A 11 7.98 15.58 -6.79
N SER A 12 7.49 16.04 -7.93
CA SER A 12 6.38 16.99 -8.00
C SER A 12 5.29 16.48 -8.93
N ILE A 13 4.05 16.86 -8.62
CA ILE A 13 2.89 16.59 -9.47
C ILE A 13 2.59 17.86 -10.24
N VAL A 14 2.56 17.78 -11.57
CA VAL A 14 2.25 18.90 -12.46
C VAL A 14 1.06 18.55 -13.35
N PRO A 15 0.15 19.49 -13.67
CA PRO A 15 -0.90 19.24 -14.65
C PRO A 15 -0.26 18.94 -16.02
N LEU A 16 -0.86 18.01 -16.76
CA LEU A 16 -0.44 17.67 -18.11
C LEU A 16 -1.39 18.33 -19.10
N GLU A 17 -0.82 18.89 -20.17
CA GLU A 17 -1.58 19.33 -21.33
C GLU A 17 -2.05 18.12 -22.16
N ASP A 18 -3.04 18.33 -23.04
CA ASP A 18 -3.64 17.26 -23.85
C ASP A 18 -2.61 16.51 -24.72
N SER A 19 -1.50 17.16 -25.08
CA SER A 19 -0.36 16.54 -25.76
C SER A 19 0.89 16.58 -24.86
N PHE A 20 1.19 15.48 -24.18
CA PHE A 20 2.43 15.32 -23.42
C PHE A 20 3.17 14.04 -23.80
N SER A 21 4.51 14.08 -23.76
CA SER A 21 5.31 12.87 -23.93
C SER A 21 5.41 12.11 -22.61
N LYS A 22 4.91 10.87 -22.57
CA LYS A 22 5.00 10.00 -21.39
C LYS A 22 6.45 9.75 -20.93
N SER A 23 7.42 9.79 -21.84
CA SER A 23 8.82 9.56 -21.51
C SER A 23 9.46 10.69 -20.70
N ALA A 24 8.84 11.88 -20.67
CA ALA A 24 9.32 13.02 -19.90
C ALA A 24 8.99 12.93 -18.40
N PHE A 25 8.12 11.99 -18.00
CA PHE A 25 7.62 11.87 -16.63
C PHE A 25 8.02 10.53 -16.01
N ALA A 26 8.27 10.55 -14.70
CA ALA A 26 8.55 9.34 -13.92
C ALA A 26 7.28 8.49 -13.71
N GLY A 27 6.11 9.10 -13.82
CA GLY A 27 4.80 8.45 -13.75
C GLY A 27 3.69 9.42 -14.14
N ASN A 28 2.47 8.91 -14.28
CA ASN A 28 1.29 9.72 -14.60
C ASN A 28 0.13 9.34 -13.68
N ILE A 29 -0.67 10.33 -13.31
CA ILE A 29 -1.90 10.19 -12.53
C ILE A 29 -3.05 10.59 -13.44
N PHE A 30 -4.06 9.72 -13.52
CA PHE A 30 -5.29 9.98 -14.25
C PHE A 30 -6.44 10.04 -13.24
N VAL A 31 -7.18 11.14 -13.21
CA VAL A 31 -8.43 11.24 -12.44
C VAL A 31 -9.56 11.47 -13.42
N SER A 32 -10.43 10.48 -13.55
CA SER A 32 -11.62 10.56 -14.38
C SER A 32 -12.86 10.84 -13.52
N LYS A 33 -13.62 11.88 -13.87
CA LYS A 33 -14.95 12.17 -13.34
C LYS A 33 -15.93 12.28 -14.51
N GLN A 34 -16.84 11.30 -14.61
CA GLN A 34 -17.91 11.21 -15.61
C GLN A 34 -17.40 11.34 -17.06
N THR A 35 -17.24 12.57 -17.57
CA THR A 35 -16.83 12.90 -18.94
C THR A 35 -15.47 13.58 -19.04
N LYS A 36 -14.87 13.99 -17.92
CA LYS A 36 -13.58 14.69 -17.88
C LYS A 36 -12.51 13.79 -17.28
N THR A 37 -11.37 13.68 -17.95
CA THR A 37 -10.17 13.08 -17.38
C THR A 37 -9.12 14.16 -17.23
N ASP A 38 -8.76 14.45 -15.99
CA ASP A 38 -7.63 15.30 -15.67
C ASP A 38 -6.37 14.41 -15.58
N CYS A 39 -5.30 14.85 -16.23
CA CYS A 39 -4.02 14.14 -16.26
C CYS A 39 -2.98 14.97 -15.51
N TRP A 40 -2.20 14.31 -14.66
CA TRP A 40 -1.03 14.92 -14.02
C TRP A 40 0.20 14.05 -14.21
N GLY A 41 1.35 14.70 -14.36
CA GLY A 41 2.65 14.07 -14.51
C GLY A 41 3.38 14.09 -13.19
N ILE A 42 4.06 12.99 -12.87
CA ILE A 42 5.00 12.91 -11.75
C ILE A 42 6.39 13.20 -12.33
N LEU A 43 6.97 14.34 -11.98
CA LEU A 43 8.32 14.72 -12.33
C LEU A 43 9.28 14.29 -11.23
N GLU A 44 10.39 13.67 -11.61
CA GLU A 44 11.51 13.38 -10.71
C GLU A 44 12.56 14.49 -10.87
N HIS A 45 12.93 15.16 -9.77
CA HIS A 45 13.89 16.26 -9.78
C HIS A 45 15.30 15.74 -9.53
N PRO A 46 16.14 15.54 -10.57
CA PRO A 46 17.44 14.88 -10.40
C PRO A 46 18.40 15.67 -9.50
N SER A 47 18.30 17.00 -9.50
CA SER A 47 19.12 17.93 -8.74
C SER A 47 18.63 18.17 -7.30
N GLN A 48 17.41 17.77 -6.95
CA GLN A 48 16.90 17.91 -5.58
C GLN A 48 17.23 16.68 -4.74
N ALA A 49 18.02 16.90 -3.69
CA ALA A 49 18.35 15.86 -2.73
C ALA A 49 17.12 15.49 -1.88
N ILE A 50 17.00 14.21 -1.51
CA ILE A 50 16.05 13.79 -0.47
C ILE A 50 16.48 14.46 0.83
N ILE A 51 15.63 15.35 1.35
CA ILE A 51 15.95 16.17 2.54
C ILE A 51 15.95 15.31 3.81
N LYS A 52 15.02 14.33 3.90
CA LYS A 52 14.88 13.45 5.06
C LYS A 52 14.43 12.06 4.65
N ARG A 53 14.87 11.05 5.40
CA ARG A 53 14.32 9.69 5.43
C ARG A 53 13.92 9.40 6.85
N TYR A 54 12.76 8.82 7.05
CA TYR A 54 12.27 8.42 8.36
C TYR A 54 12.31 6.91 8.44
N SER A 55 12.74 6.39 9.59
CA SER A 55 12.62 4.95 9.84
C SER A 55 11.13 4.63 10.00
N TYR A 56 10.70 3.57 9.32
CA TYR A 56 9.34 3.06 9.45
C TYR A 56 9.31 1.96 10.52
N ASP A 57 8.70 2.26 11.66
CA ASP A 57 8.56 1.31 12.77
C ASP A 57 7.23 0.55 12.70
N GLU A 58 7.23 -0.59 11.99
CA GLU A 58 6.08 -1.49 11.89
C GLU A 58 5.57 -1.96 13.27
N SER A 59 6.47 -2.08 14.25
CA SER A 59 6.10 -2.56 15.58
C SER A 59 5.23 -1.55 16.31
N HIS A 60 5.49 -0.26 16.12
CA HIS A 60 4.70 0.82 16.71
C HIS A 60 3.30 0.93 16.08
N VAL A 61 3.19 0.76 14.76
CA VAL A 61 1.91 0.74 14.02
C VAL A 61 0.99 -0.37 14.52
N THR A 62 1.58 -1.52 14.86
CA THR A 62 0.86 -2.74 15.26
C THR A 62 0.72 -2.85 16.78
N LYS A 63 1.04 -1.83 17.57
CA LYS A 63 0.79 -1.89 19.03
C LYS A 63 -0.71 -1.92 19.32
N GLY A 64 -1.12 -2.81 20.21
CA GLY A 64 -2.50 -2.90 20.67
C GLY A 64 -3.49 -3.49 19.66
N PHE A 65 -3.01 -4.23 18.66
CA PHE A 65 -3.91 -4.99 17.79
C PHE A 65 -4.62 -6.09 18.57
N PHE A 66 -5.79 -6.49 18.08
CA PHE A 66 -6.50 -7.68 18.53
C PHE A 66 -6.57 -8.72 17.40
N MET A 67 -6.29 -9.97 17.75
CA MET A 67 -6.16 -11.07 16.79
C MET A 67 -7.35 -12.01 16.85
N GLY A 68 -7.97 -12.23 15.69
CA GLY A 68 -8.96 -13.28 15.46
C GLY A 68 -8.36 -14.40 14.62
N ASN A 69 -9.14 -15.46 14.37
CA ASN A 69 -8.66 -16.63 13.63
C ASN A 69 -8.16 -16.32 12.21
N LYS A 70 -8.80 -15.37 11.52
CA LYS A 70 -8.44 -14.92 10.16
C LYS A 70 -8.59 -13.41 10.01
N SER A 71 -8.48 -12.68 11.12
CA SER A 71 -8.67 -11.23 11.14
C SER A 71 -7.74 -10.55 12.13
N ILE A 72 -7.43 -9.29 11.85
CA ILE A 72 -6.69 -8.38 12.74
C ILE A 72 -7.47 -7.09 12.88
N ASN A 73 -7.59 -6.59 14.11
CA ASN A 73 -8.28 -5.35 14.43
C ASN A 73 -7.33 -4.36 15.11
N LEU A 74 -7.49 -3.07 14.83
CA LEU A 74 -6.80 -1.98 15.51
C LEU A 74 -7.76 -0.81 15.71
N THR A 75 -8.10 -0.50 16.96
CA THR A 75 -9.10 0.52 17.33
C THR A 75 -8.50 1.85 17.79
N SER A 76 -7.17 1.91 17.98
CA SER A 76 -6.49 3.09 18.51
C SER A 76 -5.26 3.38 17.65
N CYS A 77 -5.49 3.97 16.48
CA CYS A 77 -4.43 4.30 15.54
C CYS A 77 -3.63 5.54 16.01
N PRO A 78 -2.31 5.44 16.25
CA PRO A 78 -1.48 6.62 16.43
C PRO A 78 -1.67 7.63 15.28
N SER A 79 -1.68 8.94 15.52
CA SER A 79 -1.87 9.92 14.41
C SER A 79 -0.66 10.08 13.48
N ALA A 80 0.37 9.24 13.62
CA ALA A 80 1.68 9.42 13.00
C ALA A 80 1.88 8.66 11.67
N TYR A 81 0.94 7.80 11.28
CA TYR A 81 1.10 6.94 10.11
C TYR A 81 -0.05 7.12 9.11
N SER A 82 0.28 6.87 7.84
CA SER A 82 -0.66 6.85 6.74
C SER A 82 -1.52 5.59 6.75
N PHE A 83 -2.65 5.66 6.04
CA PHE A 83 -3.52 4.51 5.78
C PHE A 83 -2.74 3.31 5.23
N SER A 84 -1.86 3.53 4.25
CA SER A 84 -1.08 2.46 3.64
C SER A 84 -0.12 1.81 4.63
N GLU A 85 0.51 2.59 5.51
CA GLU A 85 1.38 2.05 6.55
C GLU A 85 0.59 1.14 7.50
N TYR A 86 -0.59 1.58 7.96
CA TYR A 86 -1.49 0.76 8.77
C TYR A 86 -1.84 -0.56 8.08
N VAL A 87 -2.43 -0.47 6.90
CA VAL A 87 -2.96 -1.65 6.20
C VAL A 87 -1.82 -2.62 5.86
N VAL A 88 -0.65 -2.14 5.46
CA VAL A 88 0.52 -2.98 5.15
C VAL A 88 1.03 -3.70 6.39
N ALA A 89 1.26 -2.98 7.50
CA ALA A 89 1.78 -3.61 8.72
C ALA A 89 0.79 -4.57 9.36
N LEU A 90 -0.49 -4.18 9.45
CA LEU A 90 -1.54 -5.04 9.98
C LEU A 90 -1.69 -6.30 9.13
N ASN A 91 -1.68 -6.18 7.79
CA ASN A 91 -1.81 -7.36 6.94
C ASN A 91 -0.61 -8.29 7.07
N LYS A 92 0.61 -7.75 7.13
CA LYS A 92 1.81 -8.55 7.35
C LYS A 92 1.72 -9.34 8.66
N LYS A 93 1.30 -8.70 9.76
CA LYS A 93 1.06 -9.36 11.05
C LYS A 93 -0.02 -10.45 10.97
N LEU A 94 -1.11 -10.18 10.27
CA LEU A 94 -2.18 -11.15 10.03
C LEU A 94 -1.62 -12.40 9.33
N LEU A 95 -0.82 -12.24 8.28
CA LEU A 95 -0.27 -13.36 7.52
C LEU A 95 0.80 -14.15 8.30
N GLU A 96 1.64 -13.45 9.07
CA GLU A 96 2.60 -14.08 9.98
C GLU A 96 1.90 -14.97 11.01
N HIS A 97 0.75 -14.53 11.53
CA HIS A 97 -0.04 -15.29 12.51
C HIS A 97 -0.84 -16.43 11.88
N THR A 98 -1.49 -16.19 10.74
CA THR A 98 -2.48 -17.12 10.16
C THR A 98 -1.90 -18.14 9.20
N ILE A 99 -0.76 -17.85 8.57
CA ILE A 99 -0.12 -18.74 7.60
C ILE A 99 1.21 -19.24 8.15
N SER A 100 2.19 -18.34 8.28
CA SER A 100 3.50 -18.66 8.83
C SER A 100 4.33 -17.40 9.01
N ASN A 101 5.04 -17.34 10.14
CA ASN A 101 6.05 -16.33 10.42
C ASN A 101 7.40 -16.60 9.72
N SER A 102 7.59 -17.78 9.10
CA SER A 102 8.79 -18.09 8.31
C SER A 102 8.74 -17.54 6.88
N VAL A 103 7.56 -17.10 6.43
CA VAL A 103 7.35 -16.60 5.08
C VAL A 103 7.71 -15.12 5.00
N LYS A 104 8.52 -14.74 4.01
CA LYS A 104 8.79 -13.34 3.70
C LYS A 104 7.68 -12.79 2.80
N TRP A 105 6.78 -12.03 3.40
CA TRP A 105 5.66 -11.41 2.72
C TRP A 105 6.07 -10.11 2.02
N ALA A 106 5.83 -10.02 0.71
CA ALA A 106 5.98 -8.81 -0.08
C ALA A 106 4.61 -8.21 -0.42
N PHE A 107 4.43 -6.92 -0.16
CA PHE A 107 3.25 -6.17 -0.61
C PHE A 107 3.26 -6.08 -2.14
N THR A 108 2.12 -6.41 -2.77
CA THR A 108 2.03 -6.45 -4.24
C THR A 108 1.03 -5.45 -4.80
N LYS A 109 -0.16 -5.34 -4.20
CA LYS A 109 -1.25 -4.50 -4.70
C LYS A 109 -2.12 -4.00 -3.56
N LEU A 110 -2.53 -2.74 -3.67
CA LEU A 110 -3.62 -2.16 -2.88
C LEU A 110 -4.74 -1.74 -3.85
N GLU A 111 -5.93 -2.24 -3.60
CA GLU A 111 -7.12 -1.99 -4.41
C GLU A 111 -8.18 -1.33 -3.52
N LEU A 112 -8.43 -0.04 -3.71
CA LEU A 112 -9.37 0.72 -2.90
C LEU A 112 -10.60 1.13 -3.73
N TYR A 113 -11.77 0.97 -3.14
CA TYR A 113 -13.03 1.46 -3.69
C TYR A 113 -13.51 2.75 -3.03
N LYS A 114 -12.80 3.21 -1.99
CA LYS A 114 -13.08 4.42 -1.22
C LYS A 114 -11.77 5.20 -0.98
N PRO A 115 -11.83 6.54 -0.83
CA PRO A 115 -10.67 7.33 -0.43
C PRO A 115 -10.13 6.84 0.92
N PRO A 116 -8.81 6.75 1.12
CA PRO A 116 -8.22 6.28 2.38
C PRO A 116 -8.51 7.27 3.53
N ILE A 117 -8.95 6.74 4.67
CA ILE A 117 -9.16 7.51 5.91
C ILE A 117 -8.54 6.77 7.10
N ILE A 118 -8.22 7.47 8.18
CA ILE A 118 -7.78 6.85 9.43
C ILE A 118 -9.00 6.64 10.33
N GLY A 119 -9.13 5.43 10.88
CA GLY A 119 -10.20 5.01 11.79
C GLY A 119 -9.86 3.67 12.42
N ASN A 120 -10.87 2.93 12.86
CA ASN A 120 -10.68 1.58 13.38
C ASN A 120 -10.48 0.61 12.23
N PHE A 121 -9.29 0.02 12.12
CA PHE A 121 -9.00 -0.93 11.05
C PHE A 121 -9.41 -2.33 11.42
N GLU A 122 -10.01 -3.04 10.48
CA GLU A 122 -10.09 -4.49 10.48
C GLU A 122 -9.61 -5.04 9.14
N LEU A 123 -8.72 -6.02 9.16
CA LEU A 123 -8.36 -6.79 7.97
C LEU A 123 -8.78 -8.23 8.14
N ARG A 124 -9.34 -8.82 7.08
CA ARG A 124 -9.79 -10.22 7.06
C ARG A 124 -9.14 -10.98 5.92
N LEU A 125 -8.47 -12.10 6.19
CA LEU A 125 -7.88 -12.95 5.16
C LEU A 125 -8.99 -13.70 4.41
N ILE A 126 -9.20 -13.36 3.14
CA ILE A 126 -10.29 -13.91 2.31
C ILE A 126 -9.85 -15.15 1.55
N ASN A 127 -8.68 -15.08 0.91
CA ASN A 127 -8.20 -16.16 0.07
C ASN A 127 -6.68 -16.32 0.18
N ASN A 128 -6.24 -17.56 0.03
CA ASN A 128 -4.87 -17.97 -0.05
C ASN A 128 -4.73 -18.94 -1.25
N LEU A 129 -4.30 -18.43 -2.40
CA LEU A 129 -4.05 -19.26 -3.58
C LEU A 129 -2.69 -19.94 -3.44
N GLY A 130 -2.66 -21.08 -2.74
CA GLY A 130 -1.49 -21.94 -2.64
C GLY A 130 -0.24 -21.25 -2.08
N VAL A 131 -0.40 -20.34 -1.12
CA VAL A 131 0.64 -19.56 -0.41
C VAL A 131 1.38 -18.53 -1.28
N LYS A 132 1.24 -18.57 -2.61
CA LYS A 132 1.94 -17.64 -3.51
C LYS A 132 1.34 -16.24 -3.53
N LEU A 133 0.02 -16.12 -3.34
CA LEU A 133 -0.68 -14.85 -3.32
C LEU A 133 -1.83 -14.91 -2.30
N THR A 134 -1.83 -13.95 -1.39
CA THR A 134 -2.88 -13.76 -0.39
C THR A 134 -3.71 -12.54 -0.73
N LYS A 135 -4.99 -12.60 -0.38
CA LYS A 135 -5.93 -11.50 -0.52
C LYS A 135 -6.64 -11.28 0.80
N SER A 136 -6.52 -10.07 1.34
CA SER A 136 -7.22 -9.65 2.55
C SER A 136 -8.18 -8.51 2.23
N ALA A 137 -9.37 -8.56 2.79
CA ALA A 137 -10.32 -7.45 2.78
C ALA A 137 -9.94 -6.43 3.84
N ILE A 138 -10.13 -5.15 3.53
CA ILE A 138 -9.86 -4.01 4.42
C ILE A 138 -11.19 -3.39 4.81
N TYR A 139 -11.38 -3.18 6.11
CA TYR A 139 -12.49 -2.44 6.68
C TYR A 139 -11.95 -1.29 7.53
N VAL A 140 -12.66 -0.16 7.51
CA VAL A 140 -12.43 0.98 8.41
C VAL A 140 -13.77 1.36 9.01
N ASP A 141 -13.87 1.37 10.34
CA ASP A 141 -15.11 1.63 11.08
C ASP A 141 -16.27 0.77 10.55
N ASP A 142 -16.03 -0.54 10.42
CA ASP A 142 -16.95 -1.56 9.86
C ASP A 142 -17.37 -1.37 8.39
N VAL A 143 -16.85 -0.34 7.71
CA VAL A 143 -17.10 -0.09 6.30
C VAL A 143 -16.03 -0.77 5.46
N PHE A 144 -16.43 -1.48 4.41
CA PHE A 144 -15.51 -2.12 3.47
C PHE A 144 -14.79 -1.10 2.56
N TYR A 145 -13.45 -1.12 2.51
CA TYR A 145 -12.62 -0.18 1.75
C TYR A 145 -11.98 -0.77 0.49
N GLY A 146 -11.81 -2.09 0.46
CA GLY A 146 -11.19 -2.78 -0.68
C GLY A 146 -10.32 -3.94 -0.24
N TYR A 147 -9.27 -4.21 -1.01
CA TYR A 147 -8.41 -5.37 -0.83
C TYR A 147 -6.93 -5.01 -0.83
N ILE A 148 -6.17 -5.75 -0.03
CA ILE A 148 -4.71 -5.76 -0.07
C ILE A 148 -4.21 -7.15 -0.43
N TYR A 149 -3.14 -7.18 -1.22
CA TYR A 149 -2.54 -8.40 -1.74
C TYR A 149 -1.06 -8.47 -1.37
N PHE A 150 -0.63 -9.67 -0.98
CA PHE A 150 0.76 -9.98 -0.68
C PHE A 150 1.17 -11.28 -1.33
N SER A 151 2.46 -11.42 -1.65
CA SER A 151 3.04 -12.66 -2.18
C SER A 151 4.16 -13.17 -1.27
N ASP A 152 4.31 -14.49 -1.21
CA ASP A 152 5.50 -15.12 -0.64
C ASP A 152 6.71 -14.86 -1.57
N PHE A 153 7.73 -14.20 -1.03
CA PHE A 153 8.99 -13.90 -1.73
C PHE A 153 10.18 -14.72 -1.22
N SER A 154 9.94 -15.73 -0.39
CA SER A 154 10.98 -16.56 0.24
C SER A 154 11.81 -17.36 -0.79
N LYS A 155 11.27 -17.59 -1.99
CA LYS A 155 11.94 -18.34 -3.08
C LYS A 155 12.62 -17.48 -4.15
N ALA A 156 12.47 -16.15 -4.12
CA ALA A 156 13.06 -15.27 -5.13
C ALA A 156 14.49 -14.80 -4.78
N SER A 157 15.12 -15.42 -3.77
CA SER A 157 16.50 -15.16 -3.33
C SER A 157 17.46 -16.30 -3.69
N GLN A 158 17.15 -17.10 -4.72
CA GLN A 158 18.04 -18.11 -5.30
C GLN A 158 18.43 -17.70 -6.71
#